data_AF-A0A381WZH7-F1
#
_entry.id   AF-A0A381WZH7-F1
#
_cell.length_a   1.000
_cell.length_b   1.000
_cell.length_c   1.000
_cell.angle_alpha   90.00
_cell.angle_beta   90.00
_cell.angle_gamma   90.00
#
_symmetry.space_group_name_H-M   'P 1'
#
loop_
_entity.id
_entity.type
_entity.pdbx_description
1 polymer ?
#
loop_
_entity_poly.entity_id
_entity_poly.type
_entity_poly.pdbx_seq_one_letter_code
_entity_poly.pdbx_strand_id
1 'polypeptide(L)' 'MYYLAKCLELSGLSVIGGGMIQNFPKLMNPKWLLVGGIFFTAGWVIEKYLLK' A
#
# COMPACT_ATOMS: atom_id res chain seq x y z
N MET A 1 6.49 10.02 -14.77
CA MET A 1 6.86 9.74 -13.36
C MET A 1 5.62 9.56 -12.47
N TYR A 2 4.55 10.36 -12.63
CA TYR A 2 3.33 10.30 -11.81
C TYR A 2 2.68 8.90 -11.78
N TYR A 3 2.65 8.23 -12.94
CA TYR A 3 2.12 6.88 -13.07
C TYR A 3 2.86 5.82 -12.22
N LEU A 4 4.17 5.95 -12.03
CA LEU A 4 4.93 4.99 -11.21
C LEU A 4 4.59 5.12 -9.72
N ALA A 5 4.41 6.35 -9.24
CA ALA A 5 3.98 6.60 -7.87
C ALA A 5 2.55 6.05 -7.63
N LYS A 6 1.65 6.27 -8.60
CA LYS A 6 0.28 5.71 -8.56
C LYS A 6 0.26 4.18 -8.60
N CYS A 7 1.13 3.55 -9.39
CA CYS A 7 1.28 2.10 -9.38
C CYS A 7 1.80 1.58 -8.02
N LEU A 8 2.69 2.33 -7.37
CA LEU A 8 3.20 1.96 -6.05
C LEU A 8 2.10 2.06 -4.97
N GLU A 9 1.31 3.14 -4.97
CA GLU A 9 0.13 3.29 -4.10
C GLU A 9 -0.89 2.17 -4.33
N LEU A 10 -1.19 1.85 -5.59
CA LEU A 10 -2.10 0.75 -5.96
C LEU A 10 -1.59 -0.61 -5.49
N SER A 11 -0.28 -0.87 -5.58
CA SER A 11 0.31 -2.10 -5.07
C SER A 11 0.23 -2.20 -3.55
N GLY A 12 0.45 -1.11 -2.82
CA GLY A 12 0.27 -1.05 -1.37
C GLY A 12 -1.18 -1.34 -0.95
N LEU A 13 -2.16 -0.74 -1.63
CA LEU A 13 -3.58 -1.02 -1.42
C LEU A 13 -3.96 -2.48 -1.74
N SER A 14 -3.39 -3.04 -2.80
CA SER A 14 -3.63 -4.43 -3.19
C SER A 14 -3.10 -5.42 -2.15
N VAL A 15 -1.95 -5.13 -1.53
CA VAL A 15 -1.38 -5.94 -0.44
C VAL A 15 -2.25 -5.86 0.83
N ILE A 16 -2.75 -4.68 1.18
CA ILE A 16 -3.69 -4.51 2.31
C ILE A 16 -5.00 -5.26 2.03
N GLY A 17 -5.56 -5.09 0.83
CA GLY A 17 -6.81 -5.75 0.41
C GLY A 17 -6.69 -7.27 0.35
N GLY A 18 -5.60 -7.79 -0.22
CA GLY A 18 -5.31 -9.23 -0.24
C GLY A 18 -5.12 -9.81 1.16
N GLY A 19 -4.39 -9.09 2.03
CA GLY A 19 -4.23 -9.46 3.44
C GLY A 19 -5.56 -9.49 4.22
N MET A 20 -6.50 -8.60 3.88
CA MET A 20 -7.84 -8.57 4.47
C MET A 20 -8.67 -9.77 4.01
N ILE A 21 -8.68 -10.09 2.71
CA ILE A 21 -9.43 -11.23 2.16
C ILE A 21 -8.90 -12.54 2.74
N GLN A 22 -7.58 -12.70 2.83
CA GLN A 22 -6.97 -13.96 3.24
C GLN A 22 -7.10 -14.26 4.74
N ASN A 23 -7.26 -13.23 5.58
CA ASN A 23 -7.48 -13.42 7.01
C ASN A 23 -8.95 -13.37 7.41
N PHE A 24 -9.88 -13.07 6.50
CA PHE A 24 -11.30 -12.97 6.81
C PHE A 24 -11.86 -14.33 7.26
N PRO A 25 -12.58 -14.44 8.41
CA PRO A 25 -13.19 -13.39 9.22
C PRO A 25 -12.36 -12.94 10.46
N LYS A 26 -11.11 -13.40 10.60
CA LYS A 26 -10.21 -12.97 11.68
C LYS A 26 -9.62 -11.60 11.39
N LEU A 27 -9.29 -10.87 12.46
CA LEU A 27 -8.61 -9.58 12.40
C LEU A 27 -7.28 -9.75 11.64
N MET A 28 -7.11 -8.97 10.56
CA MET A 28 -5.93 -9.05 9.70
C MET A 28 -4.64 -8.94 10.51
N ASN A 29 -3.69 -9.84 10.23
CA ASN A 29 -2.45 -9.91 10.97
C ASN A 29 -1.68 -8.56 10.82
N PRO A 30 -1.36 -7.84 11.90
CA PRO A 30 -0.87 -6.45 11.86
C PRO A 30 0.40 -6.24 11.03
N LYS A 31 1.18 -7.32 10.82
CA LYS A 31 2.35 -7.31 9.93
C LYS A 31 1.98 -6.99 8.48
N TRP A 32 0.88 -7.53 7.97
CA TRP A 32 0.44 -7.29 6.59
C TRP A 32 -0.10 -5.86 6.40
N LEU A 33 -0.74 -5.32 7.44
CA LEU A 33 -1.19 -3.92 7.47
C LEU A 33 0.01 -2.96 7.45
N LEU A 34 1.05 -3.25 8.24
CA LEU A 34 2.29 -2.47 8.25
C LEU A 34 3.02 -2.51 6.92
N VAL A 35 3.19 -3.69 6.32
CA VAL A 35 3.89 -3.83 5.02
C VAL A 35 3.15 -3.08 3.92
N GLY A 36 1.83 -3.24 3.83
CA GLY A 36 1.02 -2.52 2.85
C GLY A 36 1.01 -1.00 3.09
N GLY A 37 0.98 -0.57 4.36
CA GLY A 37 1.06 0.84 4.75
C GLY A 37 2.39 1.49 4.41
N ILE A 38 3.51 0.77 4.57
CA ILE A 38 4.86 1.27 4.17
C ILE A 38 4.93 1.43 2.65
N PHE A 39 4.39 0.47 1.89
CA PHE A 39 4.33 0.57 0.43
C PHE A 39 3.45 1.74 -0.05
N PHE A 40 2.32 1.94 0.60
CA PHE A 40 1.42 3.05 0.31
C PHE A 40 2.04 4.41 0.64
N THR A 41 2.65 4.54 1.83
CA THR A 41 3.33 5.78 2.24
C THR A 41 4.55 6.09 1.40
N ALA A 42 5.31 5.09 0.94
CA ALA A 42 6.40 5.27 -0.01
C ALA A 42 5.90 5.83 -1.35
N GLY A 43 4.79 5.27 -1.89
CA GLY A 43 4.16 5.78 -3.12
C GLY A 43 3.70 7.22 -2.98
N TRP A 44 3.06 7.55 -1.85
CA TRP A 44 2.58 8.90 -1.55
C TRP A 44 3.72 9.92 -1.38
N VAL A 45 4.82 9.55 -0.72
CA VAL A 45 6.02 10.40 -0.56
C VAL A 45 6.66 10.67 -1.93
N ILE A 46 6.76 9.66 -2.79
CA ILE A 46 7.30 9.84 -4.15
C ILE A 46 6.40 10.77 -4.96
N GLU A 47 5.08 10.61 -4.88
CA GLU A 47 4.14 11.50 -5.56
C GLU A 47 4.24 12.95 -5.05
N LYS A 48 4.34 13.13 -3.74
CA LYS A 48 4.29 14.46 -3.11
C LYS A 48 5.60 15.24 -3.21
N TYR A 49 6.75 14.56 -3.22
CA TYR A 49 8.06 15.21 -3.19
C TYR A 49 8.82 15.12 -4.52
N LEU A 50 8.63 14.05 -5.31
CA LEU A 50 9.41 13.85 -6.54
C LEU A 50 8.71 14.42 -7.79
N LEU A 51 7.41 14.68 -7.70
CA LEU A 51 6.52 14.83 -8.84
C LEU A 51 5.75 16.15 -8.90
N LYS A 52 6.22 17.13 -8.13
CA LYS A 52 5.64 18.48 -7.98
C LYS A 52 5.09 19.07 -9.29
#